data_AF-A0AA39U222-F1
#
_entry.id   AF-A0AA39U222-F1
#
_cell.length_a   1.000
_cell.length_b   1.000
_cell.length_c   1.000
_cell.angle_alpha   90.00
_cell.angle_beta   90.00
_cell.angle_gamma   90.00
#
_symmetry.space_group_name_H-M   'P 1'
#
loop_
_entity.id
_entity.type
_entity.pdbx_description
1 polymer ?
#
loop_
_entity_poly.entity_id
_entity_poly.type
_entity_poly.pdbx_seq_one_letter_code
_entity_poly.pdbx_strand_id
1 'polypeptide(L)'
;MKCPSLSADLWQGIQSEDYLAIMKHASEDQNEITVLANAVNILLNDVESFHSNLMCLITQTSLAAVFRRSAISSILTPIRDIAVEFYGAISAMWKEVSLFLKQGLKILRSETSHNDIANAEHYIRAAQVDYLRACQIIESQFEDLLWDSEELLIAELRGSCGLEILLRLTKQFFTLSSYRLIVMEGIPRRLSMLWDDGREILDCLNHLGEVMSRIQIRFRSPEWRTYYAGREDIIRLLTETFHYTSKWHHSVEVRIWRSYEYNSQELLVKKQYVGLWDPNEFVWDWYSWWS
;
A
#
# COMPACT_ATOMS: atom_id res chain seq x y z
N MET A 1 -12.73 11.86 3.27
CA MET A 1 -12.96 10.92 4.37
C MET A 1 -12.27 9.65 3.94
N LYS A 2 -11.11 9.31 4.52
CA LYS A 2 -10.43 8.02 4.23
C LYS A 2 -11.40 6.89 4.57
N CYS A 3 -11.38 5.80 3.81
CA CYS A 3 -12.20 4.63 4.15
C CYS A 3 -11.77 4.17 5.57
N PRO A 4 -12.67 3.98 6.54
CA PRO A 4 -12.28 3.49 7.84
C PRO A 4 -11.70 2.09 7.69
N SER A 5 -10.39 1.96 7.92
CA SER A 5 -9.69 0.69 7.84
C SER A 5 -9.98 -0.12 9.11
N LEU A 6 -10.87 -1.11 9.01
CA LEU A 6 -10.95 -2.21 9.99
C LEU A 6 -9.69 -3.12 9.93
N SER A 7 -8.73 -2.84 9.04
CA SER A 7 -7.42 -3.49 9.03
C SER A 7 -6.42 -2.92 10.04
N ALA A 8 -6.78 -1.87 10.79
CA ALA A 8 -5.93 -1.29 11.82
C ALA A 8 -5.52 -2.34 12.88
N ASP A 9 -6.40 -3.28 13.22
CA ASP A 9 -6.14 -4.28 14.27
C ASP A 9 -5.06 -5.30 13.89
N LEU A 10 -4.87 -5.60 12.59
CA LEU A 10 -3.85 -6.57 12.15
C LEU A 10 -2.45 -5.94 12.05
N TRP A 11 -2.39 -4.63 11.82
CA TRP A 11 -1.14 -3.88 11.64
C TRP A 11 -0.66 -3.17 12.91
N GLN A 12 -1.57 -2.78 13.81
CA GLN A 12 -1.22 -2.50 15.20
C GLN A 12 -0.56 -3.72 15.87
N GLY A 13 -0.92 -4.95 15.46
CA GLY A 13 -0.23 -6.16 15.89
C GLY A 13 1.17 -6.34 15.30
N ILE A 14 1.52 -5.62 14.23
CA ILE A 14 2.82 -5.69 13.57
C ILE A 14 3.73 -4.58 14.13
N GLN A 15 3.21 -3.36 14.35
CA GLN A 15 3.91 -2.28 15.08
C GLN A 15 3.82 -2.51 16.58
N SER A 16 4.80 -3.16 17.20
CA SER A 16 4.78 -3.27 18.67
C SER A 16 4.92 -1.88 19.31
N GLU A 17 4.25 -1.65 20.44
CA GLU A 17 4.43 -0.41 21.23
C GLU A 17 5.91 -0.16 21.55
N ASP A 18 6.69 -1.24 21.68
CA ASP A 18 8.14 -1.19 21.88
C ASP A 18 8.87 -0.52 20.69
N TYR A 19 8.50 -0.82 19.44
CA TYR A 19 9.12 -0.21 18.25
C TYR A 19 8.88 1.30 18.20
N LEU A 20 7.64 1.74 18.45
CA LEU A 20 7.28 3.16 18.49
C LEU A 20 7.96 3.89 19.67
N ALA A 21 8.09 3.23 20.83
CA ALA A 21 8.80 3.77 21.97
C ALA A 21 10.32 3.91 21.70
N ILE A 22 10.91 2.94 20.99
CA ILE A 22 12.32 2.96 20.61
C ILE A 22 12.60 4.03 19.57
N MET A 23 11.73 4.22 18.57
CA MET A 23 11.84 5.33 17.61
C MET A 23 11.78 6.70 18.30
N LYS A 24 10.92 6.85 19.31
CA LYS A 24 10.79 8.09 20.08
C LYS A 24 12.07 8.42 20.85
N HIS A 25 12.69 7.44 21.50
CA HIS A 25 13.96 7.61 22.21
C HIS A 25 15.15 7.82 21.26
N ALA A 26 15.16 7.18 20.09
CA ALA A 26 16.22 7.35 19.10
C ALA A 26 16.16 8.72 18.38
N SER A 27 15.00 9.39 18.35
CA SER A 27 14.82 10.69 17.68
C SER A 27 15.63 11.85 18.27
N GLU A 28 16.11 11.72 19.52
CA GLU A 28 16.93 12.73 20.19
C GLU A 28 18.38 12.76 19.64
N ASP A 29 18.86 11.64 19.07
CA ASP A 29 20.09 11.55 18.29
C ASP A 29 19.71 11.33 16.81
N GLN A 30 19.66 12.40 16.00
CA GLN A 30 19.33 12.34 14.55
C GLN A 30 20.37 11.53 13.73
N ASN A 31 20.47 10.22 13.97
CA ASN A 31 21.29 9.30 13.21
C ASN A 31 20.52 8.81 11.98
N GLU A 32 21.24 8.51 10.90
CA GLU A 32 20.63 8.10 9.62
C GLU A 32 19.80 6.80 9.75
N ILE A 33 20.06 5.97 10.77
CA ILE A 33 19.32 4.72 11.07
C ILE A 33 17.90 5.01 11.61
N THR A 34 17.73 6.08 12.39
CA THR A 34 16.41 6.52 12.86
C THR A 34 15.58 7.08 11.70
N VAL A 35 16.22 7.82 10.80
CA VAL A 35 15.57 8.30 9.57
C VAL A 35 15.14 7.12 8.70
N LEU A 36 15.95 6.07 8.59
CA LEU A 36 15.60 4.84 7.87
C LEU A 36 14.38 4.15 8.47
N ALA A 37 14.34 3.99 9.80
CA ALA A 37 13.21 3.39 10.51
C ALA A 37 11.91 4.20 10.32
N ASN A 38 12.01 5.54 10.35
CA ASN A 38 10.87 6.43 10.06
C ASN A 38 10.38 6.30 8.62
N ALA A 39 11.28 6.30 7.64
CA ALA A 39 10.93 6.15 6.23
C ALA A 39 10.25 4.81 5.95
N VAL A 40 10.78 3.72 6.53
CA VAL A 40 10.14 2.41 6.52
C VAL A 40 8.73 2.48 7.10
N ASN A 41 8.54 3.12 8.26
CA ASN A 41 7.22 3.21 8.88
C ASN A 41 6.20 4.01 8.06
N ILE A 42 6.62 5.13 7.48
CA ILE A 42 5.75 5.98 6.63
C ILE A 42 5.27 5.19 5.42
N LEU A 43 6.21 4.58 4.68
CA LEU A 43 5.89 3.80 3.48
C LEU A 43 4.81 2.74 3.75
N LEU A 44 4.90 2.08 4.90
CA LEU A 44 3.97 1.02 5.28
C LEU A 44 2.54 1.53 5.44
N ASN A 45 2.40 2.68 6.11
CA ASN A 45 1.10 3.33 6.26
C ASN A 45 0.54 3.78 4.91
N ASP A 46 1.40 4.24 4.00
CA ASP A 46 0.99 4.69 2.68
C ASP A 46 0.53 3.52 1.81
N VAL A 47 1.26 2.40 1.83
CA VAL A 47 0.83 1.16 1.15
C VAL A 47 -0.48 0.61 1.72
N GLU A 48 -0.72 0.75 3.02
CA GLU A 48 -2.01 0.41 3.63
C GLU A 48 -3.14 1.34 3.18
N SER A 49 -2.90 2.65 3.13
CA SER A 49 -3.83 3.66 2.63
C SER A 49 -4.25 3.32 1.19
N PHE A 50 -3.26 3.08 0.33
CA PHE A 50 -3.44 2.68 -1.06
C PHE A 50 -4.29 1.40 -1.19
N HIS A 51 -3.95 0.35 -0.43
CA HIS A 51 -4.71 -0.90 -0.44
C HIS A 51 -6.16 -0.72 0.00
N SER A 52 -6.38 0.03 1.09
CA SER A 52 -7.72 0.29 1.59
C SER A 52 -8.56 1.06 0.56
N ASN A 53 -7.97 2.07 -0.09
CA ASN A 53 -8.67 2.86 -1.10
C ASN A 53 -8.98 2.04 -2.35
N LEU A 54 -8.07 1.16 -2.78
CA LEU A 54 -8.27 0.25 -3.91
C LEU A 54 -9.43 -0.70 -3.64
N MET A 55 -9.40 -1.36 -2.48
CA MET A 55 -10.43 -2.32 -2.11
C MET A 55 -11.80 -1.65 -1.89
N CYS A 56 -11.81 -0.41 -1.38
CA CYS A 56 -13.02 0.38 -1.27
C CYS A 56 -13.57 0.80 -2.64
N LEU A 57 -12.72 1.16 -3.61
CA LEU A 57 -13.17 1.41 -4.99
C LEU A 57 -13.81 0.14 -5.57
N ILE A 58 -13.11 -1.00 -5.51
CA ILE A 58 -13.58 -2.26 -6.07
C ILE A 58 -14.90 -2.68 -5.43
N THR A 59 -14.91 -2.82 -4.11
CA THR A 59 -16.06 -3.33 -3.36
C THR A 59 -17.27 -2.42 -3.56
N GLN A 60 -17.14 -1.12 -3.35
CA GLN A 60 -18.30 -0.24 -3.32
C GLN A 60 -18.90 -0.05 -4.72
N THR A 61 -18.06 0.00 -5.75
CA THR A 61 -18.51 0.11 -7.14
C THR A 61 -19.19 -1.18 -7.60
N SER A 62 -18.66 -2.35 -7.24
CA SER A 62 -19.32 -3.64 -7.52
C SER A 62 -20.68 -3.76 -6.83
N LEU A 63 -20.79 -3.33 -5.56
CA LEU A 63 -22.04 -3.32 -4.81
C LEU A 63 -23.06 -2.32 -5.37
N ALA A 64 -22.60 -1.14 -5.82
CA ALA A 64 -23.47 -0.12 -6.40
C ALA A 64 -24.11 -0.55 -7.74
N ALA A 65 -23.57 -1.59 -8.38
CA ALA A 65 -24.01 -2.06 -9.69
C ALA A 65 -24.20 -3.58 -9.76
N VAL A 66 -24.96 -4.13 -8.80
CA VAL A 66 -25.29 -5.57 -8.72
C VAL A 66 -25.75 -6.16 -10.08
N PHE A 67 -26.61 -5.45 -10.82
CA PHE A 67 -27.12 -5.91 -12.12
C PHE A 67 -26.20 -5.64 -13.32
N ARG A 68 -25.06 -4.97 -13.11
CA ARG A 68 -24.05 -4.66 -14.15
C ARG A 68 -22.66 -5.16 -13.76
N ARG A 69 -22.61 -6.25 -12.97
CA ARG A 69 -21.36 -6.82 -12.43
C ARG A 69 -20.32 -7.07 -13.51
N SER A 70 -20.71 -7.61 -14.67
CA SER A 70 -19.78 -7.89 -15.78
C SER A 70 -19.14 -6.60 -16.34
N ALA A 71 -19.93 -5.57 -16.64
CA ALA A 71 -19.42 -4.31 -17.17
C ALA A 71 -18.51 -3.60 -16.16
N ILE A 72 -18.94 -3.49 -14.90
CA ILE A 72 -18.12 -2.93 -13.82
C ILE A 72 -16.85 -3.74 -13.63
N SER A 73 -16.92 -5.07 -13.70
CA SER A 73 -15.76 -5.94 -13.56
C SER A 73 -14.74 -5.71 -14.66
N SER A 74 -15.19 -5.51 -15.91
CA SER A 74 -14.30 -5.25 -17.04
C SER A 74 -13.53 -3.94 -16.92
N ILE A 75 -14.05 -2.95 -16.19
CA ILE A 75 -13.40 -1.66 -15.96
C ILE A 75 -12.45 -1.73 -14.74
N LEU A 76 -12.88 -2.37 -13.66
CA LEU A 76 -12.09 -2.45 -12.42
C LEU A 76 -10.97 -3.49 -12.47
N THR A 77 -11.09 -4.51 -13.31
CA THR A 77 -10.07 -5.58 -13.43
C THR A 77 -8.71 -5.03 -13.86
N PRO A 78 -8.60 -4.21 -14.92
CA PRO A 78 -7.36 -3.53 -15.26
C PRO A 78 -6.76 -2.72 -14.10
N ILE A 79 -7.59 -1.98 -13.35
CA ILE A 79 -7.11 -1.16 -12.20
C ILE A 79 -6.50 -2.06 -11.13
N ARG A 80 -7.18 -3.17 -10.80
CA ARG A 80 -6.66 -4.19 -9.87
C ARG A 80 -5.34 -4.75 -10.36
N ASP A 81 -5.26 -5.13 -11.64
CA ASP A 81 -4.08 -5.81 -12.19
C ASP A 81 -2.85 -4.90 -12.22
N ILE A 82 -3.00 -3.63 -12.60
CA ILE A 82 -1.91 -2.64 -12.49
C ILE A 82 -1.49 -2.43 -11.02
N ALA A 83 -2.45 -2.33 -10.10
CA ALA A 83 -2.13 -2.21 -8.69
C ALA A 83 -1.39 -3.45 -8.14
N VAL A 84 -1.72 -4.66 -8.63
CA VAL A 84 -0.98 -5.89 -8.32
C VAL A 84 0.45 -5.83 -8.85
N GLU A 85 0.67 -5.36 -10.07
CA GLU A 85 2.01 -5.17 -10.62
C GLU A 85 2.83 -4.19 -9.78
N PHE A 86 2.19 -3.10 -9.33
CA PHE A 86 2.80 -2.12 -8.43
C PHE A 86 3.20 -2.75 -7.09
N TYR A 87 2.32 -3.52 -6.44
CA TYR A 87 2.68 -4.26 -5.23
C TYR A 87 3.84 -5.24 -5.47
N GLY A 88 3.90 -5.87 -6.64
CA GLY A 88 5.00 -6.75 -7.03
C GLY A 88 6.34 -6.02 -7.06
N ALA A 89 6.38 -4.81 -7.66
CA ALA A 89 7.57 -3.98 -7.68
C ALA A 89 7.99 -3.52 -6.26
N ILE A 90 7.02 -3.07 -5.44
CA ILE A 90 7.29 -2.67 -4.05
C ILE A 90 7.83 -3.85 -3.24
N SER A 91 7.23 -5.04 -3.38
CA SER A 91 7.67 -6.24 -2.66
C SER A 91 9.10 -6.63 -3.03
N ALA A 92 9.45 -6.57 -4.32
CA ALA A 92 10.81 -6.83 -4.80
C ALA A 92 11.81 -5.83 -4.20
N MET A 93 11.50 -4.53 -4.23
CA MET A 93 12.32 -3.51 -3.59
C MET A 93 12.48 -3.77 -2.09
N TRP A 94 11.41 -4.16 -1.40
CA TRP A 94 11.42 -4.40 0.03
C TRP A 94 12.30 -5.58 0.44
N LYS A 95 12.36 -6.61 -0.40
CA LYS A 95 13.32 -7.71 -0.24
C LYS A 95 14.75 -7.17 -0.22
N GLU A 96 15.09 -6.31 -1.15
CA GLU A 96 16.43 -5.70 -1.23
C GLU A 96 16.72 -4.78 -0.04
N VAL A 97 15.74 -4.02 0.43
CA VAL A 97 15.84 -3.23 1.69
C VAL A 97 16.12 -4.14 2.89
N SER A 98 15.42 -5.27 3.02
CA SER A 98 15.63 -6.23 4.11
C SER A 98 17.04 -6.83 4.09
N LEU A 99 17.56 -7.12 2.89
CA LEU A 99 18.90 -7.64 2.70
C LEU A 99 19.97 -6.58 3.03
N PHE A 100 19.74 -5.32 2.64
CA PHE A 100 20.57 -4.19 3.04
C PHE A 100 20.65 -4.04 4.56
N LEU A 101 19.49 -4.04 5.25
CA LEU A 101 19.42 -3.97 6.72
C LEU A 101 20.21 -5.11 7.39
N LYS A 102 20.09 -6.33 6.85
CA LYS A 102 20.85 -7.49 7.33
C LYS A 102 22.36 -7.30 7.19
N GLN A 103 22.84 -6.71 6.09
CA GLN A 103 24.27 -6.39 5.96
C GLN A 103 24.69 -5.30 6.94
N GLY A 104 23.86 -4.27 7.12
CA GLY A 104 24.11 -3.23 8.13
C GLY A 104 24.27 -3.79 9.54
N LEU A 105 23.44 -4.77 9.92
CA LEU A 105 23.55 -5.45 11.22
C LEU A 105 24.87 -6.18 11.41
N LYS A 106 25.31 -6.95 10.40
CA LYS A 106 26.63 -7.60 10.45
C LYS A 106 27.76 -6.60 10.57
N ILE A 107 27.63 -5.46 9.87
CA ILE A 107 28.62 -4.40 9.91
C ILE A 107 28.74 -3.81 11.31
N LEU A 108 27.63 -3.50 11.95
CA LEU A 108 27.59 -2.93 13.30
C LEU A 108 27.98 -3.92 14.41
N ARG A 109 27.73 -5.22 14.21
CA ARG A 109 28.17 -6.28 15.13
C ARG A 109 29.65 -6.64 15.01
N SER A 110 30.40 -5.95 14.15
CA SER A 110 31.80 -6.26 13.84
C SER A 110 31.99 -7.69 13.31
N GLU A 111 30.95 -8.28 12.73
CA GLU A 111 30.98 -9.54 12.00
C GLU A 111 31.44 -9.32 10.54
N THR A 112 32.09 -8.18 10.26
CA THR A 112 32.37 -7.66 8.92
C THR A 112 33.35 -8.51 8.12
N SER A 113 32.94 -8.87 6.91
CA SER A 113 33.82 -9.19 5.79
C SER A 113 33.81 -8.03 4.77
N HIS A 114 34.88 -7.87 3.97
CA HIS A 114 34.89 -6.90 2.86
C HIS A 114 33.71 -7.08 1.89
N ASN A 115 33.14 -8.29 1.82
CA ASN A 115 32.00 -8.61 0.98
C ASN A 115 30.71 -7.95 1.46
N ASP A 116 30.53 -7.67 2.76
CA ASP A 116 29.26 -7.15 3.29
C ASP A 116 28.99 -5.71 2.84
N ILE A 117 30.04 -4.87 2.68
CA ILE A 117 29.92 -3.50 2.17
C ILE A 117 29.58 -3.50 0.67
N ALA A 118 30.21 -4.38 -0.11
CA ALA A 118 29.93 -4.54 -1.54
C ALA A 118 28.51 -5.07 -1.77
N ASN A 119 28.06 -6.01 -0.93
CA ASN A 119 26.69 -6.54 -0.95
C ASN A 119 25.65 -5.46 -0.62
N ALA A 120 25.91 -4.59 0.37
CA ALA A 120 25.02 -3.48 0.70
C ALA A 120 24.80 -2.53 -0.50
N GLU A 121 25.86 -2.23 -1.25
CA GLU A 121 25.78 -1.43 -2.47
C GLU A 121 25.03 -2.14 -3.60
N HIS A 122 25.21 -3.45 -3.73
CA HIS A 122 24.45 -4.26 -4.69
C HIS A 122 22.95 -4.20 -4.41
N TYR A 123 22.53 -4.33 -3.16
CA TYR A 123 21.11 -4.27 -2.78
C TYR A 123 20.48 -2.89 -3.02
N ILE A 124 21.22 -1.80 -2.79
CA ILE A 124 20.73 -0.45 -3.14
C ILE A 124 20.48 -0.35 -4.66
N ARG A 125 21.41 -0.84 -5.48
CA ARG A 125 21.22 -0.83 -6.94
C ARG A 125 20.05 -1.71 -7.39
N ALA A 126 19.87 -2.88 -6.79
CA ALA A 126 18.74 -3.75 -7.08
C ALA A 126 17.40 -3.08 -6.70
N ALA A 127 17.32 -2.50 -5.49
CA ALA A 127 16.17 -1.71 -5.05
C ALA A 127 15.84 -0.56 -6.00
N GLN A 128 16.85 0.14 -6.54
CA GLN A 128 16.66 1.23 -7.49
C GLN A 128 16.02 0.75 -8.81
N VAL A 129 16.34 -0.46 -9.28
CA VAL A 129 15.73 -1.02 -10.50
C VAL A 129 14.24 -1.24 -10.28
N ASP A 130 13.85 -1.81 -9.14
CA ASP A 130 12.46 -2.05 -8.79
C ASP A 130 11.68 -0.74 -8.51
N TYR A 131 12.35 0.27 -7.93
CA TYR A 131 11.80 1.62 -7.81
C TYR A 131 11.47 2.23 -9.18
N LEU A 132 12.40 2.18 -10.14
CA LEU A 132 12.17 2.71 -11.49
C LEU A 132 11.03 1.98 -12.19
N ARG A 133 10.90 0.66 -11.98
CA ARG A 133 9.76 -0.11 -12.46
C ARG A 133 8.45 0.37 -11.80
N ALA A 134 8.47 0.65 -10.50
CA ALA A 134 7.31 1.17 -9.78
C ALA A 134 6.88 2.56 -10.32
N CYS A 135 7.84 3.45 -10.61
CA CYS A 135 7.56 4.73 -11.28
C CYS A 135 6.88 4.52 -12.63
N GLN A 136 7.42 3.64 -13.48
CA GLN A 136 6.82 3.35 -14.79
C GLN A 136 5.38 2.84 -14.69
N ILE A 137 5.08 2.01 -13.68
CA ILE A 137 3.73 1.48 -13.46
C ILE A 137 2.77 2.62 -13.07
N ILE A 138 3.13 3.42 -12.07
CA ILE A 138 2.27 4.48 -11.55
C ILE A 138 2.16 5.63 -12.57
N GLU A 139 3.28 6.25 -12.92
CA GLU A 139 3.32 7.47 -13.72
C GLU A 139 2.95 7.29 -15.18
N SER A 140 3.10 6.10 -15.76
CA SER A 140 2.87 5.89 -17.20
C SER A 140 1.71 4.97 -17.53
N GLN A 141 1.16 4.22 -16.58
CA GLN A 141 0.09 3.26 -16.86
C GLN A 141 -1.11 3.46 -15.93
N PHE A 142 -0.85 3.68 -14.65
CA PHE A 142 -1.92 3.77 -13.66
C PHE A 142 -2.70 5.09 -13.77
N GLU A 143 -2.02 6.22 -13.97
CA GLU A 143 -2.67 7.52 -14.13
C GLU A 143 -3.70 7.52 -15.27
N ASP A 144 -3.25 7.20 -16.48
CA ASP A 144 -4.11 7.15 -17.68
C ASP A 144 -5.28 6.19 -17.48
N LEU A 145 -5.02 5.00 -16.91
CA LEU A 145 -6.06 4.02 -16.66
C LEU A 145 -7.11 4.53 -15.67
N LEU A 146 -6.71 5.22 -14.60
CA LEU A 146 -7.66 5.76 -13.63
C LEU A 146 -8.57 6.81 -14.29
N TRP A 147 -8.01 7.71 -15.09
CA TRP A 147 -8.80 8.76 -15.74
C TRP A 147 -9.71 8.24 -16.84
N ASP A 148 -9.24 7.29 -17.67
CA ASP A 148 -10.08 6.61 -18.66
C ASP A 148 -11.22 5.82 -18.00
N SER A 149 -10.98 5.27 -16.80
CA SER A 149 -11.98 4.51 -16.06
C SER A 149 -13.02 5.39 -15.39
N GLU A 150 -12.74 6.67 -15.09
CA GLU A 150 -13.65 7.55 -14.37
C GLU A 150 -15.01 7.66 -15.07
N GLU A 151 -14.99 8.09 -16.34
CA GLU A 151 -16.22 8.30 -17.11
C GLU A 151 -16.96 6.98 -17.33
N LEU A 152 -16.23 5.89 -17.56
CA LEU A 152 -16.80 4.56 -17.77
C LEU A 152 -17.53 4.05 -16.51
N LEU A 153 -16.90 4.16 -15.34
CA LEU A 153 -17.52 3.77 -14.07
C LEU A 153 -18.75 4.63 -13.78
N ILE A 154 -18.67 5.95 -13.99
CA ILE A 154 -19.80 6.85 -13.78
C ILE A 154 -20.94 6.51 -14.75
N ALA A 155 -20.66 6.26 -16.02
CA ALA A 155 -21.68 5.92 -17.01
C ALA A 155 -22.40 4.60 -16.65
N GLU A 156 -21.66 3.58 -16.24
CA GLU A 156 -22.24 2.30 -15.82
C GLU A 156 -23.06 2.43 -14.53
N LEU A 157 -22.58 3.20 -13.55
CA LEU A 157 -23.33 3.48 -12.34
C LEU A 157 -24.51 4.42 -12.57
N ARG A 158 -24.48 5.34 -13.54
CA ARG A 158 -25.62 6.19 -13.86
C ARG A 158 -26.72 5.39 -14.56
N GLY A 159 -26.34 4.54 -15.50
CA GLY A 159 -27.26 3.81 -16.37
C GLY A 159 -28.05 4.73 -17.31
N SER A 160 -29.21 4.29 -17.78
CA SER A 160 -30.02 5.10 -18.70
C SER A 160 -30.58 6.35 -18.04
N CYS A 161 -30.92 7.37 -18.83
CA CYS A 161 -31.53 8.62 -18.34
C CYS A 161 -32.76 8.37 -17.44
N GLY A 162 -33.63 7.41 -17.82
CA GLY A 162 -34.78 7.02 -17.00
C GLY A 162 -34.40 6.38 -15.67
N LEU A 163 -33.34 5.56 -15.63
CA LEU A 163 -32.83 4.98 -14.39
C LEU A 163 -32.23 6.06 -13.48
N GLU A 164 -31.51 7.02 -14.04
CA GLU A 164 -30.96 8.13 -13.25
C GLU A 164 -32.06 8.95 -12.57
N ILE A 165 -33.13 9.27 -13.31
CA ILE A 165 -34.30 9.96 -12.75
C ILE A 165 -34.92 9.13 -11.63
N LEU A 166 -35.10 7.82 -11.85
CA LEU A 166 -35.62 6.91 -10.83
C LEU A 166 -34.75 6.91 -9.57
N LEU A 167 -33.43 6.74 -9.72
CA LEU A 167 -32.47 6.72 -8.60
C LEU A 167 -32.52 8.01 -7.78
N ARG A 168 -32.61 9.17 -8.44
CA ARG A 168 -32.72 10.47 -7.77
C ARG A 168 -34.04 10.62 -7.03
N LEU A 169 -35.16 10.21 -7.64
CA LEU A 169 -36.48 10.26 -7.02
C LEU A 169 -36.59 9.33 -5.82
N THR A 170 -35.95 8.16 -5.89
CA THR A 170 -36.04 7.16 -4.83
C THR A 170 -34.91 7.21 -3.82
N LYS A 171 -33.94 8.13 -3.96
CA LYS A 171 -32.77 8.28 -3.07
C LYS A 171 -33.17 8.34 -1.59
N GLN A 172 -34.26 9.03 -1.27
CA GLN A 172 -34.72 9.20 0.11
C GLN A 172 -35.40 7.94 0.69
N PHE A 173 -35.86 7.02 -0.16
CA PHE A 173 -36.72 5.92 0.25
C PHE A 173 -36.07 4.53 0.07
N PHE A 174 -35.12 4.39 -0.86
CA PHE A 174 -34.42 3.12 -1.11
C PHE A 174 -32.92 3.25 -0.85
N THR A 175 -32.43 2.44 0.10
CA THR A 175 -31.02 2.35 0.50
C THR A 175 -30.10 2.06 -0.69
N LEU A 176 -30.48 1.16 -1.60
CA LEU A 176 -29.70 0.85 -2.80
C LEU A 176 -29.56 2.05 -3.75
N SER A 177 -30.63 2.83 -3.93
CA SER A 177 -30.60 4.04 -4.76
C SER A 177 -29.70 5.11 -4.13
N SER A 178 -29.79 5.28 -2.81
CA SER A 178 -28.92 6.18 -2.05
C SER A 178 -27.45 5.78 -2.15
N TYR A 179 -27.13 4.52 -1.87
CA TYR A 179 -25.78 3.97 -1.91
C TYR A 179 -25.16 4.12 -3.29
N ARG A 180 -25.88 3.75 -4.35
CA ARG A 180 -25.41 3.86 -5.74
C ARG A 180 -25.07 5.31 -6.13
N LEU A 181 -25.90 6.28 -5.77
CA LEU A 181 -25.62 7.69 -6.02
C LEU A 181 -24.40 8.19 -5.24
N ILE A 182 -24.27 7.83 -3.96
CA ILE A 182 -23.12 8.21 -3.12
C ILE A 182 -21.82 7.65 -3.70
N VAL A 183 -21.81 6.38 -4.12
CA VAL A 183 -20.63 5.76 -4.74
C VAL A 183 -20.29 6.47 -6.05
N MET A 184 -21.28 6.69 -6.92
CA MET A 184 -21.09 7.38 -8.21
C MET A 184 -20.53 8.79 -8.04
N GLU A 185 -21.12 9.61 -7.16
CA GLU A 185 -20.64 10.96 -6.84
C GLU A 185 -19.22 10.95 -6.23
N GLY A 186 -18.83 9.83 -5.59
CA GLY A 186 -17.54 9.65 -4.97
C GLY A 186 -16.41 9.10 -5.85
N ILE A 187 -16.70 8.64 -7.08
CA ILE A 187 -15.70 8.02 -7.97
C ILE A 187 -14.50 8.95 -8.23
N PRO A 188 -14.68 10.21 -8.71
CA PRO A 188 -13.54 11.05 -9.09
C PRO A 188 -12.58 11.26 -7.93
N ARG A 189 -13.14 11.48 -6.73
CA ARG A 189 -12.36 11.65 -5.51
C ARG A 189 -11.57 10.38 -5.14
N ARG A 190 -12.14 9.18 -5.33
CA ARG A 190 -11.46 7.92 -5.00
C ARG A 190 -10.32 7.61 -5.95
N LEU A 191 -10.51 7.87 -7.24
CA LEU A 191 -9.47 7.70 -8.24
C LEU A 191 -8.32 8.67 -7.98
N SER A 192 -8.63 9.95 -7.69
CA SER A 192 -7.61 10.91 -7.24
C SER A 192 -6.89 10.46 -5.98
N MET A 193 -7.59 9.95 -4.97
CA MET A 193 -6.95 9.44 -3.74
C MET A 193 -6.01 8.27 -4.01
N LEU A 194 -6.40 7.35 -4.90
CA LEU A 194 -5.56 6.22 -5.31
C LEU A 194 -4.31 6.68 -6.04
N TRP A 195 -4.46 7.66 -6.92
CA TRP A 195 -3.35 8.29 -7.61
C TRP A 195 -2.38 8.98 -6.64
N ASP A 196 -2.91 9.79 -5.73
CA ASP A 196 -2.13 10.51 -4.73
C ASP A 196 -1.41 9.55 -3.78
N ASP A 197 -2.09 8.54 -3.24
CA ASP A 197 -1.46 7.48 -2.42
C ASP A 197 -0.31 6.79 -3.20
N GLY A 198 -0.51 6.50 -4.49
CA GLY A 198 0.51 5.90 -5.35
C GLY A 198 1.77 6.77 -5.48
N ARG A 199 1.60 8.09 -5.64
CA ARG A 199 2.71 9.04 -5.69
C ARG A 199 3.39 9.21 -4.34
N GLU A 200 2.63 9.30 -3.25
CA GLU A 200 3.17 9.37 -1.89
C GLU A 200 4.08 8.16 -1.58
N ILE A 201 3.67 6.96 -2.02
CA ILE A 201 4.50 5.75 -1.94
C ILE A 201 5.80 5.94 -2.72
N LEU A 202 5.75 6.40 -3.98
CA LEU A 202 6.95 6.61 -4.79
C LEU A 202 7.92 7.62 -4.15
N ASP A 203 7.41 8.74 -3.65
CA ASP A 203 8.21 9.76 -2.96
C ASP A 203 8.90 9.16 -1.72
N CYS A 204 8.18 8.34 -0.96
CA CYS A 204 8.72 7.64 0.19
C CYS A 204 9.79 6.61 -0.18
N LEU A 205 9.59 5.85 -1.27
CA LEU A 205 10.59 4.91 -1.80
C LEU A 205 11.86 5.62 -2.26
N ASN A 206 11.73 6.75 -2.95
CA ASN A 206 12.86 7.57 -3.36
C ASN A 206 13.65 8.05 -2.13
N HIS A 207 12.95 8.61 -1.14
CA HIS A 207 13.56 9.04 0.11
C HIS A 207 14.27 7.89 0.84
N LEU A 208 13.66 6.71 0.88
CA LEU A 208 14.26 5.50 1.45
C LEU A 208 15.57 5.13 0.75
N GLY A 209 15.60 5.17 -0.58
CA GLY A 209 16.80 4.93 -1.39
C GLY A 209 17.93 5.93 -1.09
N GLU A 210 17.61 7.21 -0.91
CA GLU A 210 18.58 8.23 -0.51
C GLU A 210 19.16 7.96 0.89
N VAL A 211 18.30 7.61 1.85
CA VAL A 211 18.72 7.27 3.23
C VAL A 211 19.66 6.07 3.22
N MET A 212 19.29 5.00 2.51
CA MET A 212 20.11 3.80 2.37
C MET A 212 21.47 4.13 1.76
N SER A 213 21.50 5.00 0.73
CA SER A 213 22.73 5.45 0.10
C SER A 213 23.64 6.23 1.07
N ARG A 214 23.06 7.13 1.88
CA ARG A 214 23.82 7.83 2.93
C ARG A 214 24.41 6.86 3.94
N ILE A 215 23.62 5.90 4.43
CA ILE A 215 24.09 4.87 5.37
C ILE A 215 25.20 4.01 4.75
N GLN A 216 25.08 3.63 3.48
CA GLN A 216 26.10 2.85 2.80
C GLN A 216 27.43 3.59 2.70
N ILE A 217 27.41 4.91 2.45
CA ILE A 217 28.63 5.73 2.48
C ILE A 217 29.23 5.72 3.89
N ARG A 218 28.41 5.82 4.94
CA ARG A 218 28.87 5.72 6.33
C ARG A 218 29.53 4.38 6.66
N PHE A 219 28.99 3.26 6.15
CA PHE A 219 29.60 1.94 6.33
C PHE A 219 31.03 1.84 5.76
N ARG A 220 31.40 2.69 4.79
CA ARG A 220 32.78 2.74 4.28
C ARG A 220 33.75 3.45 5.22
N SER A 221 33.29 4.30 6.14
CA SER A 221 34.14 4.99 7.12
C SER A 221 34.52 4.04 8.28
N PRO A 222 35.81 3.77 8.51
CA PRO A 222 36.27 3.01 9.67
C PRO A 222 35.94 3.69 11.00
N GLU A 223 36.02 5.03 11.05
CA GLU A 223 35.75 5.83 12.25
C GLU A 223 34.28 5.72 12.65
N TRP A 224 33.38 5.87 11.68
CA TRP A 224 31.94 5.73 11.89
C TRP A 224 31.58 4.32 12.37
N ARG A 225 32.15 3.29 11.72
CA ARG A 225 31.94 1.90 12.13
C ARG A 225 32.43 1.64 13.55
N THR A 226 33.59 2.17 13.93
CA THR A 226 34.15 1.99 15.28
C THR A 226 33.29 2.71 16.33
N TYR A 227 32.77 3.90 16.01
CA TYR A 227 31.89 4.66 16.91
C TYR A 227 30.57 3.94 17.19
N TYR A 228 29.99 3.29 16.18
CA TYR A 228 28.72 2.58 16.29
C TYR A 228 28.85 1.07 16.57
N ALA A 229 30.07 0.52 16.58
CA ALA A 229 30.32 -0.87 16.92
C ALA A 229 29.90 -1.14 18.37
N GLY A 230 29.01 -2.12 18.56
CA GLY A 230 28.53 -2.51 19.90
C GLY A 230 27.58 -1.50 20.57
N ARG A 231 27.11 -0.47 19.86
CA ARG A 231 26.01 0.41 20.34
C ARG A 231 24.68 -0.36 20.32
N GLU A 232 24.34 -0.96 21.45
CA GLU A 232 23.19 -1.85 21.60
C GLU A 232 21.85 -1.17 21.25
N ASP A 233 21.70 0.12 21.54
CA ASP A 233 20.54 0.93 21.18
C ASP A 233 20.29 0.94 19.66
N ILE A 234 21.36 1.11 18.89
CA ILE A 234 21.30 1.22 17.43
C ILE A 234 21.23 -0.15 16.77
N ILE A 235 21.95 -1.13 17.31
CA ILE A 235 21.85 -2.53 16.87
C ILE A 235 20.43 -3.03 17.09
N ARG A 236 19.80 -2.72 18.23
CA ARG A 236 18.41 -3.07 18.52
C ARG A 236 17.45 -2.40 17.55
N LEU A 237 17.57 -1.08 17.35
CA LEU A 237 16.73 -0.35 16.38
C LEU A 237 16.82 -0.97 14.97
N LEU A 238 18.04 -1.20 14.47
CA LEU A 238 18.24 -1.80 13.15
C LEU A 238 17.72 -3.25 13.08
N THR A 239 17.82 -4.00 14.18
CA THR A 239 17.31 -5.37 14.31
C THR A 239 15.79 -5.39 14.23
N GLU A 240 15.14 -4.47 14.95
CA GLU A 240 13.69 -4.31 14.90
C GLU A 240 13.21 -3.87 13.53
N THR A 241 13.84 -2.85 12.92
CA THR A 241 13.54 -2.43 11.55
C THR A 241 13.70 -3.60 10.58
N PHE A 242 14.78 -4.39 10.69
CA PHE A 242 14.97 -5.59 9.87
C PHE A 242 13.84 -6.61 10.05
N HIS A 243 13.49 -6.95 11.30
CA HIS A 243 12.41 -7.90 11.56
C HIS A 243 11.06 -7.39 11.05
N TYR A 244 10.82 -6.10 11.19
CA TYR A 244 9.59 -5.43 10.78
C TYR A 244 9.46 -5.41 9.25
N THR A 245 10.49 -4.98 8.54
CA THR A 245 10.60 -5.07 7.07
C THR A 245 10.41 -6.52 6.60
N SER A 246 11.07 -7.49 7.23
CA SER A 246 10.97 -8.92 6.84
C SER A 246 9.57 -9.49 7.03
N LYS A 247 8.91 -9.19 8.15
CA LYS A 247 7.51 -9.62 8.39
C LYS A 247 6.56 -8.98 7.39
N TRP A 248 6.78 -7.71 7.05
CA TRP A 248 5.94 -7.03 6.09
C TRP A 248 6.05 -7.60 4.68
N HIS A 249 7.26 -7.93 4.21
CA HIS A 249 7.45 -8.61 2.92
C HIS A 249 6.52 -9.82 2.79
N HIS A 250 6.51 -10.67 3.82
CA HIS A 250 5.65 -11.85 3.85
C HIS A 250 4.15 -11.49 3.85
N SER A 251 3.76 -10.45 4.59
CA SER A 251 2.37 -9.96 4.61
C SER A 251 1.90 -9.44 3.26
N VAL A 252 2.76 -8.70 2.53
CA VAL A 252 2.45 -8.17 1.20
C VAL A 252 2.36 -9.28 0.17
N GLU A 253 3.27 -10.25 0.16
CA GLU A 253 3.16 -11.42 -0.73
C GLU A 253 1.83 -12.17 -0.51
N VAL A 254 1.44 -12.35 0.75
CA VAL A 254 0.13 -12.95 1.09
C VAL A 254 -1.04 -12.07 0.61
N ARG A 255 -0.92 -10.74 0.64
CA ARG A 255 -1.95 -9.81 0.15
C ARG A 255 -2.04 -9.79 -1.37
N ILE A 256 -0.92 -9.75 -2.08
CA ILE A 256 -0.87 -9.91 -3.53
C ILE A 256 -1.58 -11.20 -3.93
N TRP A 257 -1.26 -12.30 -3.24
CA TRP A 257 -1.92 -13.57 -3.49
C TRP A 257 -3.42 -13.54 -3.17
N ARG A 258 -3.81 -12.84 -2.09
CA ARG A 258 -5.22 -12.67 -1.71
C ARG A 258 -5.99 -11.66 -2.55
N SER A 259 -5.34 -10.77 -3.30
CA SER A 259 -6.01 -9.86 -4.25
C SER A 259 -6.67 -10.62 -5.41
N TYR A 260 -6.26 -11.87 -5.63
CA TYR A 260 -6.97 -12.84 -6.44
C TYR A 260 -7.71 -13.83 -5.53
N GLU A 261 -9.01 -14.03 -5.76
CA GLU A 261 -9.74 -15.08 -5.08
C GLU A 261 -9.36 -16.43 -5.72
N TYR A 262 -8.48 -17.21 -5.08
CA TYR A 262 -8.17 -18.59 -5.48
C TYR A 262 -7.88 -18.79 -6.98
N ASN A 263 -7.00 -17.96 -7.58
CA ASN A 263 -6.68 -17.98 -9.01
C ASN A 263 -7.86 -17.69 -9.97
N SER A 264 -8.99 -17.19 -9.47
CA SER A 264 -10.07 -16.68 -10.31
C SER A 264 -9.77 -15.26 -10.78
N GLN A 265 -10.21 -14.92 -12.00
CA GLN A 265 -10.16 -13.55 -12.52
C GLN A 265 -11.20 -12.63 -11.84
N GLU A 266 -12.00 -13.15 -10.89
CA GLU A 266 -13.06 -12.39 -10.25
C GLU A 266 -12.53 -11.29 -9.32
N LEU A 267 -13.30 -10.21 -9.23
CA LEU A 267 -13.01 -9.11 -8.31
C LEU A 267 -13.34 -9.52 -6.89
N LEU A 268 -12.37 -9.29 -6.01
CA LEU A 268 -12.50 -9.58 -4.60
C LEU A 268 -13.34 -8.51 -3.89
N VAL A 269 -14.64 -8.77 -3.76
CA VAL A 269 -15.58 -7.91 -3.02
C VAL A 269 -15.61 -8.34 -1.56
N LYS A 270 -15.25 -7.46 -0.62
CA LYS A 270 -15.24 -7.81 0.82
C LYS A 270 -16.13 -6.90 1.66
N LYS A 271 -16.87 -7.52 2.57
CA LYS A 271 -17.76 -6.88 3.53
C LYS A 271 -17.13 -5.70 4.28
N GLN A 272 -15.88 -5.86 4.70
CA GLN A 272 -15.15 -4.83 5.44
C GLN A 272 -14.96 -3.50 4.68
N TYR A 273 -15.13 -3.48 3.35
CA TYR A 273 -14.94 -2.30 2.51
C TYR A 273 -16.24 -1.71 1.95
N VAL A 274 -17.40 -2.20 2.38
CA VAL A 274 -18.73 -1.64 2.01
C VAL A 274 -18.83 -0.16 2.43
N GLY A 275 -18.14 0.22 3.50
CA GLY A 275 -18.10 1.60 4.01
C GLY A 275 -19.29 1.94 4.91
N LEU A 276 -19.25 3.12 5.51
CA LEU A 276 -20.23 3.58 6.52
C LEU A 276 -21.64 3.84 5.95
N TRP A 277 -21.79 3.76 4.63
CA TRP A 277 -23.02 4.09 3.91
C TRP A 277 -24.00 2.91 3.82
N ASP A 278 -23.64 1.76 4.39
CA ASP A 278 -24.52 0.59 4.57
C ASP A 278 -24.47 0.09 6.04
N PRO A 279 -24.94 0.90 7.02
CA PRO A 279 -24.77 0.61 8.44
C PRO A 279 -25.52 -0.64 8.92
N ASN A 280 -26.54 -1.08 8.18
CA ASN A 280 -27.35 -2.25 8.48
C ASN A 280 -27.00 -3.45 7.57
N GLU A 281 -25.90 -3.37 6.81
CA GLU A 281 -25.44 -4.41 5.90
C GLU A 281 -26.46 -4.80 4.81
N PHE A 282 -27.43 -3.93 4.54
CA PHE A 282 -28.52 -4.18 3.60
C PHE A 282 -28.02 -4.36 2.16
N VAL A 283 -27.07 -3.53 1.74
CA VAL A 283 -26.49 -3.58 0.39
C VAL A 283 -25.60 -4.82 0.26
N TRP A 284 -24.85 -5.15 1.31
CA TRP A 284 -24.06 -6.38 1.37
C TRP A 284 -24.93 -7.63 1.28
N ASP A 285 -25.98 -7.72 2.10
CA ASP A 285 -26.91 -8.86 2.12
C ASP A 285 -27.60 -9.01 0.77
N TRP A 286 -28.04 -7.89 0.19
CA TRP A 286 -28.61 -7.88 -1.15
C TRP A 286 -27.61 -8.44 -2.17
N TYR A 287 -26.38 -7.94 -2.22
CA TYR A 287 -25.35 -8.45 -3.13
C TYR A 287 -25.11 -9.95 -2.94
N SER A 288 -25.01 -10.41 -1.69
CA SER A 288 -24.76 -11.82 -1.37
C SER A 288 -25.86 -12.78 -1.82
N TRP A 289 -27.11 -12.31 -1.92
CA TRP A 289 -28.22 -13.11 -2.44
C TRP A 289 -28.20 -13.26 -3.96
N TRP A 290 -27.51 -12.37 -4.67
CA TRP A 290 -27.45 -12.36 -6.14
C TRP A 290 -26.08 -12.81 -6.70
N SER A 291 -25.11 -13.09 -5.82
CA SER A 291 -23.75 -13.55 -6.14
C SER A 291 -23.60 -15.06 -5.96
#